data_AF-A0A2P6R504-F1
#
_entry.id   AF-A0A2P6R504-F1
#
_cell.length_a   1.000
_cell.length_b   1.000
_cell.length_c   1.000
_cell.angle_alpha   90.00
_cell.angle_beta   90.00
_cell.angle_gamma   90.00
#
_symmetry.space_group_name_H-M   'P 1'
#
loop_
_entity.id
_entity.type
_entity.pdbx_description
1 polymer ?
#
loop_
_entity_poly.entity_id
_entity_poly.type
_entity_poly.pdbx_seq_one_letter_code
_entity_poly.pdbx_strand_id
1 'polypeptide(L)'
;MISMKKLSNGNWVVAKFVKEHAHSLTPGKSENGLNDESSDEQIKIKELTQQLMVERKRSASYRKIIDLLFNHIDDHTQHLSQKILRVNDILKDIASSEAKGRQNLR
;
A
#
# COMPACT_ATOMS: atom_id res chain seq x y z
N MET A 1 -3.81 -10.67 -10.21
CA MET A 1 -3.37 -9.26 -10.35
C MET A 1 -4.51 -8.31 -9.94
N ILE A 2 -4.26 -7.14 -9.33
CA ILE A 2 -5.32 -6.20 -8.92
C ILE A 2 -5.44 -5.10 -9.98
N SER A 3 -6.67 -4.84 -10.46
CA SER A 3 -6.97 -3.72 -11.36
C SER A 3 -7.50 -2.53 -10.55
N MET A 4 -6.87 -1.38 -10.72
CA MET A 4 -7.24 -0.13 -10.07
C MET A 4 -7.86 0.84 -11.08
N LYS A 5 -8.90 1.56 -10.66
CA LYS A 5 -9.55 2.60 -11.45
C LYS A 5 -9.45 3.93 -10.71
N LYS A 6 -9.10 4.99 -11.43
CA LYS A 6 -9.11 6.36 -10.90
C LYS A 6 -10.51 6.96 -11.06
N LEU A 7 -11.05 7.46 -9.96
CA LEU A 7 -12.31 8.20 -9.94
C LEU A 7 -12.08 9.66 -10.34
N SER A 8 -13.12 10.34 -10.80
CA SER A 8 -13.08 11.75 -11.20
C SER A 8 -12.68 12.70 -10.06
N ASN A 9 -12.90 12.28 -8.81
CA ASN A 9 -12.47 12.98 -7.61
C ASN A 9 -11.00 12.74 -7.23
N GLY A 10 -10.23 12.03 -8.07
CA GLY A 10 -8.80 11.80 -7.87
C GLY A 10 -8.45 10.55 -7.06
N ASN A 11 -9.42 9.90 -6.42
CA ASN A 11 -9.19 8.71 -5.61
C ASN A 11 -9.04 7.44 -6.46
N TRP A 12 -8.14 6.56 -6.06
CA TRP A 12 -7.95 5.26 -6.70
C TRP A 12 -8.70 4.18 -5.93
N VAL A 13 -9.56 3.42 -6.63
CA VAL A 13 -10.31 2.31 -6.05
C VAL A 13 -9.94 1.00 -6.73
N VAL A 14 -9.93 -0.08 -5.96
CA VAL A 14 -9.76 -1.43 -6.51
C VAL A 14 -11.03 -1.79 -7.26
N ALA A 15 -10.94 -1.85 -8.59
CA ALA A 15 -12.08 -2.07 -9.46
C ALA A 15 -12.37 -3.56 -9.66
N LYS A 16 -11.32 -4.38 -9.74
CA LYS A 16 -11.46 -5.83 -9.92
C LYS A 16 -10.24 -6.56 -9.38
N PHE A 17 -10.49 -7.66 -8.70
CA PHE A 17 -9.46 -8.68 -8.46
C PHE A 17 -9.40 -9.57 -9.70
N VAL A 18 -8.39 -9.36 -10.55
CA VAL A 18 -8.17 -10.18 -11.74
C VAL A 18 -7.53 -11.48 -11.29
N LYS A 19 -8.27 -12.58 -11.45
CA LYS A 19 -7.85 -13.97 -11.13
C LYS A 19 -6.79 -14.51 -12.12
N GLU A 20 -6.16 -13.64 -12.90
CA GLU A 20 -5.01 -14.02 -13.73
C GLU A 20 -3.76 -14.03 -12.86
N HIS A 21 -3.22 -15.23 -12.69
CA HIS A 21 -1.86 -15.48 -12.28
C HIS A 21 -0.98 -15.36 -13.53
N ALA A 22 0.27 -14.92 -13.37
CA ALA A 22 1.24 -14.81 -14.48
C ALA A 22 1.78 -16.19 -14.96
N HIS A 23 1.00 -17.26 -14.77
CA HIS A 23 1.31 -18.62 -15.21
C HIS A 23 0.01 -19.37 -15.53
N SER A 24 0.08 -20.28 -16.50
CA SER A 24 -1.06 -21.06 -16.97
C SER A 24 -1.54 -22.04 -15.90
N LEU A 25 -2.82 -21.96 -15.52
CA LEU A 25 -3.49 -22.96 -14.68
C LEU A 25 -4.14 -24.04 -15.57
N THR A 26 -3.38 -24.65 -16.49
CA THR A 26 -3.90 -25.74 -17.33
C THR A 26 -3.84 -27.10 -16.61
N PRO A 27 -4.98 -27.81 -16.45
CA PRO A 27 -4.99 -29.24 -16.17
C PRO A 27 -4.82 -30.00 -17.49
N GLY A 28 -3.77 -30.80 -17.61
CA GLY A 28 -3.64 -31.74 -18.71
C GLY A 28 -4.72 -32.81 -18.60
N LYS A 29 -5.76 -32.74 -19.42
CA LYS A 29 -6.71 -33.83 -19.62
C LYS A 29 -6.07 -34.84 -20.59
N SER A 30 -5.79 -36.05 -20.13
CA SER A 30 -5.65 -37.22 -20.99
C SER A 30 -6.69 -38.25 -20.58
N GLU A 31 -7.55 -38.60 -21.52
CA GLU A 31 -8.45 -39.76 -21.50
C GLU A 31 -7.71 -41.02 -21.04
N ASN A 32 -8.18 -41.64 -19.96
CA ASN A 32 -8.49 -43.08 -19.85
C ASN A 32 -8.39 -43.56 -18.40
N GLY A 33 -9.39 -44.34 -17.99
CA GLY A 33 -9.24 -45.31 -16.92
C GLY A 33 -9.83 -44.88 -15.59
N LEU A 34 -10.95 -45.50 -15.26
CA LEU A 34 -11.45 -45.65 -13.90
C LEU A 34 -10.27 -45.96 -12.95
N ASN A 35 -9.96 -45.06 -12.02
CA ASN A 35 -9.41 -45.28 -10.66
C ASN A 35 -8.75 -43.98 -10.16
N ASP A 36 -9.22 -43.49 -8.98
CA ASP A 36 -8.50 -42.55 -8.10
C ASP A 36 -8.59 -41.01 -8.32
N GLU A 37 -9.71 -40.51 -8.85
CA GLU A 37 -10.01 -39.05 -8.88
C GLU A 37 -9.86 -38.36 -7.49
N SER A 38 -10.11 -39.10 -6.39
CA SER A 38 -9.99 -38.55 -5.03
C SER A 38 -8.55 -38.29 -4.57
N SER A 39 -7.56 -39.03 -5.07
CA SER A 39 -6.14 -38.82 -4.73
C SER A 39 -5.55 -37.65 -5.49
N ASP A 40 -5.91 -37.50 -6.76
CA ASP A 40 -5.49 -36.36 -7.59
C ASP A 40 -6.01 -35.03 -7.05
N GLU A 41 -7.27 -34.99 -6.59
CA GLU A 41 -7.81 -33.82 -5.89
C GLU A 41 -7.05 -33.51 -4.59
N GLN A 42 -6.68 -34.53 -3.81
CA GLN A 42 -5.90 -34.33 -2.57
C GLN A 42 -4.48 -33.83 -2.84
N ILE A 43 -3.83 -34.32 -3.88
CA ILE A 43 -2.53 -33.81 -4.34
C ILE A 43 -2.68 -32.35 -4.76
N LYS A 44 -3.76 -32.02 -5.50
CA LYS A 44 -4.04 -30.65 -5.92
C LYS A 44 -4.29 -29.71 -4.74
N ILE A 45 -5.03 -30.14 -3.73
CA ILE A 45 -5.27 -29.37 -2.50
C ILE A 45 -3.95 -29.07 -1.79
N LYS A 46 -3.06 -30.06 -1.66
CA LYS A 46 -1.74 -29.88 -1.02
C LYS A 46 -0.88 -28.88 -1.79
N GLU A 47 -0.82 -29.02 -3.11
CA GLU A 47 -0.07 -28.11 -3.98
C GLU A 47 -0.58 -26.67 -3.87
N LEU A 48 -1.89 -26.45 -4.01
CA LEU A 48 -2.50 -25.12 -3.91
C LEU A 48 -2.33 -24.52 -2.51
N THR A 49 -2.38 -25.35 -1.47
CA THR A 49 -2.13 -24.91 -0.10
C THR A 49 -0.70 -24.41 0.06
N GLN A 50 0.29 -25.13 -0.48
CA GLN A 50 1.68 -24.70 -0.46
C GLN A 50 1.88 -23.38 -1.20
N GLN A 51 1.31 -23.24 -2.40
CA GLN A 51 1.37 -21.99 -3.17
C GLN A 51 0.72 -20.83 -2.40
N LEU A 52 -0.41 -21.06 -1.75
CA LEU A 52 -1.08 -20.07 -0.91
C LEU A 52 -0.21 -19.64 0.28
N MET A 53 0.48 -20.57 0.94
CA MET A 53 1.40 -20.25 2.05
C MET A 53 2.57 -19.37 1.58
N VAL A 54 3.15 -19.69 0.42
CA VAL A 54 4.23 -18.88 -0.18
C VAL A 54 3.73 -17.48 -0.51
N GLU A 55 2.55 -17.36 -1.13
CA GLU A 55 1.97 -16.06 -1.49
C GLU A 55 1.61 -15.22 -0.26
N ARG A 56 1.12 -15.86 0.81
CA ARG A 56 0.86 -15.20 2.10
C ARG A 56 2.14 -14.66 2.70
N LYS A 57 3.23 -15.42 2.69
CA LYS A 57 4.54 -14.97 3.17
C LYS A 57 5.05 -13.78 2.36
N ARG A 58 4.93 -13.85 1.03
CA ARG A 58 5.31 -12.75 0.12
C ARG A 58 4.49 -11.48 0.38
N SER A 59 3.18 -11.64 0.51
CA SER A 59 2.25 -10.54 0.82
C SER A 59 2.56 -9.88 2.17
N ALA A 60 2.90 -10.68 3.19
CA ALA A 60 3.31 -10.16 4.49
C ALA A 60 4.61 -9.35 4.39
N SER A 61 5.57 -9.77 3.58
CA SER A 61 6.79 -9.00 3.32
C SER A 61 6.50 -7.67 2.63
N TYR A 62 5.65 -7.66 1.59
CA TYR A 62 5.24 -6.41 0.94
C TYR A 62 4.51 -5.48 1.88
N ARG A 63 3.64 -6.02 2.75
CA ARG A 63 2.94 -5.22 3.76
C ARG A 63 3.92 -4.50 4.69
N LYS A 64 4.95 -5.20 5.19
CA LYS A 64 6.00 -4.60 6.02
C LYS A 64 6.73 -3.45 5.32
N ILE A 65 7.04 -3.60 4.04
CA ILE A 65 7.71 -2.55 3.25
C ILE A 65 6.79 -1.34 3.09
N ILE A 66 5.51 -1.57 2.80
CA ILE A 66 4.52 -0.50 2.68
C ILE A 66 4.36 0.25 3.99
N ASP A 67 4.24 -0.46 5.12
CA ASP A 67 4.11 0.15 6.45
C ASP A 67 5.36 0.99 6.79
N LEU A 68 6.57 0.53 6.43
CA LEU A 68 7.81 1.30 6.60
C LEU A 68 7.81 2.59 5.78
N LEU A 69 7.39 2.53 4.51
CA LEU A 69 7.31 3.70 3.64
C LEU A 69 6.31 4.73 4.17
N PHE A 70 5.14 4.28 4.65
CA PHE A 70 4.15 5.18 5.26
C PHE A 70 4.71 5.86 6.51
N ASN A 71 5.37 5.13 7.40
CA ASN A 71 5.99 5.71 8.59
C ASN A 71 7.02 6.80 8.22
N HIS A 72 7.82 6.58 7.18
CA HIS A 72 8.80 7.58 6.72
C HIS A 72 8.11 8.83 6.11
N ILE A 73 7.04 8.63 5.34
CA ILE A 73 6.25 9.75 4.78
C ILE A 73 5.61 10.57 5.91
N ASP A 74 5.05 9.91 6.92
CA ASP A 74 4.41 10.56 8.05
C ASP A 74 5.43 11.34 8.89
N ASP A 75 6.59 10.75 9.20
CA ASP A 75 7.66 11.43 9.93
C ASP A 75 8.15 12.68 9.19
N HIS A 76 8.41 12.57 7.88
CA HIS A 76 8.83 13.70 7.06
C HIS A 76 7.74 14.79 7.00
N THR A 77 6.46 14.40 6.89
CA THR A 77 5.32 15.32 6.88
C THR A 77 5.20 16.08 8.19
N GLN A 78 5.34 15.38 9.33
CA GLN A 78 5.31 15.99 10.65
C GLN A 78 6.49 16.94 10.85
N HIS A 79 7.70 16.53 10.48
CA HIS A 79 8.89 17.36 10.61
C HIS A 79 8.82 18.63 9.73
N LEU A 80 8.31 18.51 8.50
CA LEU A 80 8.08 19.67 7.64
C LEU A 80 7.03 20.61 8.24
N SER A 81 5.93 20.06 8.78
CA SER A 81 4.89 20.84 9.45
C SER A 81 5.45 21.62 10.65
N GLN A 82 6.29 20.98 11.46
CA GLN A 82 6.97 21.66 12.59
C GLN A 82 7.88 22.80 12.12
N LYS A 83 8.63 22.61 11.02
CA LYS A 83 9.47 23.67 10.44
C LYS A 83 8.64 24.86 9.98
N ILE A 84 7.51 24.62 9.31
CA ILE A 84 6.60 25.68 8.86
C ILE A 84 6.04 26.45 10.07
N LEU A 85 5.63 25.75 11.13
CA LEU A 85 5.16 26.39 12.36
C LEU A 85 6.22 27.29 12.98
N ARG A 86 7.47 26.83 13.10
CA ARG A 86 8.57 27.65 13.61
C ARG A 86 8.80 28.91 12.78
N VAL A 87 8.81 28.79 11.45
CA VAL A 87 8.96 29.95 10.56
C VAL A 87 7.81 30.94 10.76
N ASN A 88 6.59 30.44 10.86
CA ASN A 88 5.42 31.28 11.10
C ASN A 88 5.47 31.99 12.46
N ASP A 89 5.96 31.32 13.52
CA ASP A 89 6.13 31.93 14.83
C ASP A 89 7.21 33.03 14.80
N ILE A 90 8.34 32.78 14.13
CA ILE A 90 9.37 33.81 13.90
C ILE A 90 8.79 35.02 13.15
N LEU A 91 7.99 34.79 12.10
CA LEU A 91 7.35 35.89 11.35
C LEU A 91 6.37 36.69 12.20
N LYS A 92 5.61 36.03 13.09
CA LYS A 92 4.71 36.72 14.03
C LYS A 92 5.47 37.55 15.04
N ASP A 93 6.58 37.05 15.57
CA ASP A 93 7.42 37.77 16.52
C ASP A 93 8.04 39.02 15.87
N ILE A 94 8.53 38.89 14.64
CA ILE A 94 9.02 40.02 13.84
C ILE A 94 7.90 41.04 13.63
N ALA A 95 6.73 40.62 13.14
CA ALA A 95 5.60 41.52 12.91
C ALA A 95 5.15 42.26 14.19
N SER A 96 5.15 41.58 15.34
CA SER A 96 4.85 42.16 16.65
C SER A 96 5.90 43.18 17.08
N SER A 97 7.19 42.88 16.87
CA SER A 97 8.29 43.80 17.18
C SER A 97 8.26 45.07 16.32
N GLU A 98 7.96 44.94 15.02
CA GLU A 98 7.79 46.08 14.12
C GLU A 98 6.61 46.96 14.50
N ALA A 99 5.48 46.35 14.88
CA ALA A 99 4.29 47.09 15.31
C ALA A 99 4.57 47.94 16.56
N LYS A 100 5.33 47.41 17.53
CA LYS A 100 5.73 48.14 18.74
C LYS A 100 6.71 49.27 18.44
N GLY A 101 7.69 49.02 17.55
CA GLY A 101 8.63 50.06 17.10
C GLY A 101 7.91 51.28 16.51
N ARG A 102 6.89 51.08 15.67
CA ARG A 102 6.11 52.17 15.07
C ARG A 102 5.26 52.95 16.08
N GLN A 103 4.84 52.35 17.19
CA GLN A 103 4.12 53.05 18.25
C GLN A 103 5.02 53.92 19.13
N ASN A 104 6.30 53.57 19.28
CA ASN A 104 7.26 54.34 20.08
C ASN A 104 7.84 55.56 19.35
N LEU A 105 7.60 55.68 18.04
CA LEU A 105 8.05 56.80 17.19
C LEU A 105 6.96 57.85 16.92
N ARG A 106 5.80 57.74 17.58
CA ARG A 106 4.64 58.61 17.41
C ARG A 106 4.28 59.28 18.72
#